data_AF-A0A5C8T4L7-F1
#
_entry.id   AF-A0A5C8T4L7-F1
#
_cell.length_a   1.000
_cell.length_b   1.000
_cell.length_c   1.000
_cell.angle_alpha   90.00
_cell.angle_beta   90.00
_cell.angle_gamma   90.00
#
_symmetry.space_group_name_H-M   'P 1'
#
loop_
_entity.id
_entity.type
_entity.pdbx_description
1 polymer ?
#
loop_
_entity_poly.entity_id
_entity_poly.type
_entity_poly.pdbx_seq_one_letter_code
_entity_poly.pdbx_strand_id
1 'polypeptide(L)'
;MTLASNPAGELSRQGFARTQAGAAALSRSVGAAARTSQTIGIEWMDYLKQVSSEVVATTEKVVKAGSPVKVIAIQGDFVKAAGELWMARAGTFRDLYATLATDMAGPFAKPFANPFAAATGRSVTAATEPKAA
;
A
#
# COMPACT_ATOMS: atom_id res chain seq x y z
N MET A 1 -28.47 -37.94 29.62
CA MET A 1 -27.11 -37.95 30.20
C MET A 1 -26.35 -36.82 29.53
N THR A 2 -26.47 -35.61 30.07
CA THR A 2 -25.95 -34.39 29.46
C THR A 2 -24.54 -34.19 30.01
N LEU A 3 -23.52 -34.37 29.17
CA LEU A 3 -22.13 -34.07 29.52
C LEU A 3 -22.05 -32.60 29.94
N ALA A 4 -21.88 -32.34 31.23
CA ALA A 4 -21.53 -31.03 31.72
C ALA A 4 -20.20 -30.64 31.07
N SER A 5 -20.24 -29.73 30.11
CA SER A 5 -19.08 -29.15 29.44
C SER A 5 -18.13 -28.61 30.49
N ASN A 6 -16.92 -29.18 30.60
CA ASN A 6 -15.89 -28.71 31.53
C ASN A 6 -15.39 -27.34 31.06
N PRO A 7 -15.74 -26.24 31.74
CA PRO A 7 -15.49 -24.88 31.27
C PRO A 7 -13.99 -24.55 31.25
N ALA A 8 -13.20 -25.16 32.14
CA ALA A 8 -11.75 -25.00 32.17
C ALA A 8 -11.09 -25.57 30.89
N GLY A 9 -11.58 -26.72 30.41
CA GLY A 9 -11.08 -27.35 29.19
C GLY A 9 -11.45 -26.59 27.91
N GLU A 10 -12.53 -25.81 27.91
CA GLU A 10 -12.88 -24.91 26.79
C GLU A 10 -12.03 -23.64 26.78
N LEU A 11 -11.77 -23.05 27.95
CA LEU A 11 -10.91 -21.87 28.08
C LEU A 11 -9.48 -22.16 27.59
N SER A 12 -8.91 -23.32 27.96
CA SER A 12 -7.58 -23.73 27.47
C SER A 12 -7.55 -23.97 25.95
N ARG A 13 -8.60 -24.61 25.38
CA ARG A 13 -8.73 -24.79 23.92
C ARG A 13 -8.87 -23.46 23.18
N GLN A 14 -9.68 -22.54 23.71
CA GLN A 14 -9.83 -21.19 23.16
C GLN A 14 -8.54 -20.38 23.24
N GLY A 15 -7.76 -20.54 24.31
CA GLY A 15 -6.44 -19.94 24.46
C GLY A 15 -5.47 -20.41 23.38
N PHE A 16 -5.36 -21.73 23.17
CA PHE A 16 -4.51 -22.30 22.13
C PHE A 16 -4.95 -21.89 20.71
N ALA A 17 -6.24 -21.90 20.43
CA ALA A 17 -6.80 -21.47 19.14
C ALA A 17 -6.50 -19.99 18.86
N ARG A 18 -6.58 -19.12 19.88
CA ARG A 18 -6.22 -17.69 19.76
C ARG A 18 -4.73 -17.50 19.46
N THR A 19 -3.86 -18.25 20.12
CA THR A 19 -2.41 -18.22 19.85
C THR A 19 -2.09 -18.68 18.43
N GLN A 20 -2.71 -19.78 17.98
CA GLN A 20 -2.55 -20.29 16.61
C GLN A 20 -3.04 -19.28 15.57
N ALA A 21 -4.21 -18.67 15.79
CA ALA A 21 -4.76 -17.64 14.92
C ALA A 21 -3.85 -16.40 14.84
N GLY A 22 -3.26 -15.98 15.96
CA GLY A 22 -2.30 -14.88 16.00
C GLY A 22 -1.02 -15.18 15.20
N ALA A 23 -0.45 -16.38 15.35
CA ALA A 23 0.72 -16.81 14.59
C ALA A 23 0.45 -16.90 13.08
N ALA A 24 -0.74 -17.39 12.70
CA ALA A 24 -1.17 -17.44 11.30
C ALA A 24 -1.37 -16.03 10.71
N ALA A 25 -1.97 -15.11 11.47
CA ALA A 25 -2.16 -13.71 11.06
C ALA A 25 -0.81 -13.00 10.84
N LEU A 26 0.16 -13.19 11.75
CA LEU A 26 1.51 -12.65 11.59
C LEU A 26 2.23 -13.24 10.37
N SER A 27 2.16 -14.54 10.16
CA SER A 27 2.80 -15.20 9.01
C SER A 27 2.22 -14.68 7.69
N ARG A 28 0.91 -14.45 7.66
CA ARG A 28 0.23 -13.86 6.50
C ARG A 28 0.65 -12.41 6.27
N SER A 29 0.75 -11.60 7.32
CA SER A 29 1.14 -10.18 7.21
C SER A 29 2.58 -10.02 6.70
N VAL A 30 3.51 -10.81 7.23
CA VAL A 30 4.90 -10.86 6.74
C VAL A 30 4.95 -11.30 5.28
N GLY A 31 4.18 -12.33 4.92
CA GLY A 31 4.10 -12.80 3.53
C GLY A 31 3.50 -11.76 2.59
N ALA A 32 2.51 -10.99 3.02
CA ALA A 32 1.91 -9.91 2.23
C ALA A 32 2.92 -8.77 2.03
N ALA A 33 3.54 -8.29 3.11
CA ALA A 33 4.54 -7.22 3.05
C ALA A 33 5.74 -7.60 2.16
N ALA A 34 6.19 -8.86 2.21
CA ALA A 34 7.26 -9.35 1.34
C ALA A 34 6.87 -9.28 -0.15
N ARG A 35 5.65 -9.68 -0.51
CA ARG A 35 5.14 -9.59 -1.88
C ARG A 35 5.00 -8.15 -2.34
N THR A 36 4.44 -7.28 -1.50
CA THR A 36 4.30 -5.86 -1.83
C THR A 36 5.67 -5.20 -2.02
N SER A 37 6.66 -5.57 -1.21
CA SER A 37 8.05 -5.12 -1.37
C SER A 37 8.66 -5.60 -2.70
N GLN A 38 8.40 -6.85 -3.09
CA GLN A 38 8.80 -7.37 -4.41
C GLN A 38 8.14 -6.59 -5.55
N THR A 39 6.84 -6.30 -5.45
CA THR A 39 6.11 -5.50 -6.44
C THR A 39 6.69 -4.09 -6.56
N ILE A 40 7.02 -3.43 -5.44
CA ILE A 40 7.72 -2.13 -5.45
C ILE A 40 9.04 -2.22 -6.22
N GLY A 41 9.83 -3.26 -5.97
CA GLY A 41 11.08 -3.49 -6.68
C GLY A 41 10.90 -3.67 -8.19
N ILE A 42 9.89 -4.45 -8.60
CA ILE A 42 9.55 -4.64 -10.02
C ILE A 42 9.16 -3.31 -10.68
N GLU A 43 8.29 -2.53 -10.03
CA GLU A 43 7.88 -1.21 -10.55
C GLU A 43 9.05 -0.24 -10.69
N TRP A 44 9.98 -0.24 -9.72
CA TRP A 44 11.21 0.54 -9.83
C TRP A 44 12.07 0.10 -11.01
N MET A 45 12.26 -1.20 -11.20
CA MET A 45 13.04 -1.72 -12.32
C MET A 45 12.42 -1.37 -13.67
N ASP A 46 11.09 -1.44 -13.78
CA ASP A 46 10.40 -1.09 -15.02
C ASP A 46 10.38 0.42 -15.28
N TYR A 47 10.26 1.24 -14.23
CA TYR A 47 10.47 2.69 -14.35
C TYR A 47 11.88 3.02 -14.82
N LEU A 48 12.92 2.40 -14.24
CA LEU A 48 14.31 2.60 -14.65
C LEU A 48 14.54 2.22 -16.13
N LYS A 49 13.97 1.10 -16.59
CA LYS A 49 14.04 0.71 -18.00
C LYS A 49 13.46 1.80 -18.90
N GLN A 50 12.30 2.34 -18.56
CA GLN A 50 11.66 3.40 -19.34
C GLN A 50 12.51 4.69 -19.37
N VAL A 51 13.03 5.11 -18.22
CA VAL A 51 13.97 6.26 -18.15
C VAL A 51 15.21 6.00 -19.02
N SER A 52 15.78 4.81 -18.97
CA SER A 52 16.96 4.48 -19.78
C SER A 52 16.68 4.56 -21.28
N SER A 53 15.49 4.11 -21.73
CA SER A 53 15.07 4.24 -23.12
C SER A 53 14.93 5.69 -23.55
N GLU A 54 14.40 6.56 -22.68
CA GLU A 54 14.28 7.99 -22.96
C GLU A 54 15.65 8.69 -23.03
N VAL A 55 16.60 8.30 -22.18
CA VAL A 55 17.99 8.80 -22.23
C VAL A 55 18.66 8.41 -23.54
N VAL A 56 18.49 7.16 -24.00
CA VAL A 56 19.02 6.70 -25.28
C VAL A 56 18.39 7.50 -26.43
N ALA A 57 17.07 7.63 -26.44
CA ALA A 57 16.34 8.40 -27.46
C ALA A 57 16.78 9.88 -27.50
N THR A 58 16.97 10.49 -26.33
CA THR A 58 17.47 11.87 -26.19
C THR A 58 18.89 12.00 -26.72
N THR A 59 19.76 11.04 -26.39
CA THR A 59 21.14 11.02 -26.89
C THR A 59 21.19 10.95 -28.41
N GLU A 60 20.38 10.09 -29.03
CA GLU A 60 20.27 10.02 -30.48
C GLU A 60 19.80 11.34 -31.10
N LYS A 61 18.82 12.01 -30.48
CA LYS A 61 18.34 13.32 -30.93
C LYS A 61 19.43 14.38 -30.83
N VAL A 62 20.21 14.41 -29.73
CA VAL A 62 21.32 15.36 -29.55
C VAL A 62 22.40 15.16 -30.61
N VAL A 63 22.81 13.92 -30.87
CA VAL A 63 23.80 13.60 -31.92
C VAL A 63 23.32 14.07 -33.30
N LYS A 64 22.01 13.96 -33.59
CA LYS A 64 21.40 14.38 -34.85
C LYS A 64 21.05 15.88 -34.90
N ALA A 65 21.19 16.63 -33.80
CA ALA A 65 20.64 17.97 -33.67
C ALA A 65 21.29 18.99 -34.61
N GLY A 66 22.59 18.86 -34.89
CA GLY A 66 23.32 19.73 -35.84
C GLY A 66 23.36 21.23 -35.49
N SER A 67 22.82 21.65 -34.34
CA SER A 67 22.88 23.05 -33.86
C SER A 67 22.62 23.13 -32.34
N PRO A 68 23.21 24.12 -31.63
CA PRO A 68 23.00 24.30 -30.19
C PRO A 68 21.55 24.59 -29.78
N VAL A 69 20.80 25.36 -30.57
CA VAL A 69 19.39 25.70 -30.27
C VAL A 69 18.52 24.44 -30.24
N LYS A 70 18.75 23.49 -31.15
CA LYS A 70 18.03 22.21 -31.16
C LYS A 70 18.38 21.34 -29.95
N VAL A 71 19.63 21.38 -29.48
CA VAL A 71 20.03 20.66 -28.26
C VAL A 71 19.28 21.18 -27.02
N ILE A 72 19.08 22.50 -26.90
CA ILE A 72 18.28 23.09 -25.80
C ILE A 72 16.83 22.60 -25.86
N ALA A 73 16.22 22.59 -27.05
CA ALA A 73 14.86 22.07 -27.22
C ALA A 73 14.77 20.57 -26.82
N ILE A 74 15.74 19.76 -27.24
CA ILE A 74 15.80 18.33 -26.92
C ILE A 74 15.91 18.08 -25.40
N GLN A 75 16.69 18.89 -24.68
CA GLN A 75 16.77 18.79 -23.22
C GLN A 75 15.46 19.19 -22.54
N GLY A 76 14.76 20.20 -23.06
CA GLY A 76 13.43 20.57 -22.58
C GLY A 76 12.40 19.44 -22.77
N ASP A 77 12.42 18.80 -23.93
CA ASP A 77 11.57 17.64 -24.23
C ASP A 77 11.89 16.47 -23.30
N PHE A 78 13.17 16.21 -23.00
CA PHE A 78 13.57 15.18 -22.05
C PHE A 78 13.00 15.43 -20.65
N VAL A 79 13.11 16.65 -20.12
CA VAL A 79 12.56 17.00 -18.81
C VAL A 79 11.05 16.80 -18.77
N LYS A 80 10.36 17.21 -19.85
CA LYS A 80 8.91 17.00 -19.97
C LYS A 80 8.56 15.52 -19.99
N ALA A 81 9.22 14.72 -20.82
CA ALA A 81 9.00 13.28 -20.92
C ALA A 81 9.27 12.57 -19.58
N ALA A 82 10.36 12.94 -18.88
CA ALA A 82 10.65 12.42 -17.55
C ALA A 82 9.55 12.76 -16.52
N GLY A 83 9.01 13.99 -16.58
CA GLY A 83 7.90 14.41 -15.74
C GLY A 83 6.61 13.63 -16.02
N GLU A 84 6.27 13.44 -17.30
CA GLU A 84 5.11 12.63 -17.72
C GLU A 84 5.24 11.17 -17.28
N LEU A 85 6.44 10.59 -17.42
CA LEU A 85 6.74 9.24 -16.99
C LEU A 85 6.56 9.06 -15.47
N TRP A 86 7.07 10.02 -14.68
CA TRP A 86 6.89 10.01 -13.24
C TRP A 86 5.42 10.14 -12.86
N MET A 87 4.69 11.09 -13.45
CA MET A 87 3.28 11.31 -13.14
C MET A 87 2.41 10.09 -13.50
N ALA A 88 2.76 9.37 -14.57
CA ALA A 88 2.10 8.12 -14.93
C ALA A 88 2.30 7.00 -13.88
N ARG A 89 3.40 7.04 -13.11
CA ARG A 89 3.76 5.99 -12.13
C ARG A 89 3.58 6.40 -10.66
N ALA A 90 3.44 7.69 -10.38
CA ALA A 90 3.39 8.24 -9.02
C ALA A 90 2.23 7.65 -8.19
N GLY A 91 1.05 7.48 -8.81
CA GLY A 91 -0.10 6.83 -8.18
C GLY A 91 0.19 5.38 -7.78
N THR A 92 0.82 4.62 -8.68
CA THR A 92 1.22 3.23 -8.43
C THR A 92 2.18 3.12 -7.26
N PHE A 93 3.24 3.94 -7.21
CA PHE A 93 4.17 3.91 -6.09
C PHE A 93 3.49 4.30 -4.77
N ARG A 94 2.65 5.35 -4.77
CA ARG A 94 1.87 5.73 -3.60
C ARG A 94 1.03 4.56 -3.08
N ASP A 95 0.30 3.90 -3.97
CA ASP A 95 -0.62 2.82 -3.60
C ASP A 95 0.14 1.59 -3.09
N LEU A 96 1.31 1.29 -3.67
CA LEU A 96 2.16 0.20 -3.20
C LEU A 96 2.77 0.47 -1.82
N TYR A 97 3.24 1.69 -1.54
CA TYR A 97 3.75 2.04 -0.21
C TYR A 97 2.63 2.09 0.84
N ALA A 98 1.43 2.55 0.48
CA ALA A 98 0.26 2.49 1.35
C ALA A 98 -0.17 1.03 1.64
N THR A 99 -0.13 0.17 0.62
CA THR A 99 -0.39 -1.26 0.76
C THR A 99 0.65 -1.91 1.66
N LEU A 100 1.93 -1.59 1.49
CA LEU A 100 3.00 -2.11 2.33
C LEU A 100 2.82 -1.72 3.81
N ALA A 101 2.49 -0.46 4.07
CA ALA A 101 2.19 0.00 5.43
C ALA A 101 0.99 -0.76 6.04
N THR A 102 -0.03 -1.02 5.24
CA THR A 102 -1.22 -1.79 5.65
C THR A 102 -0.86 -3.25 5.94
N ASP A 103 -0.08 -3.89 5.06
CA ASP A 103 0.39 -5.27 5.21
C ASP A 103 1.25 -5.43 6.48
N MET A 104 2.06 -4.42 6.81
CA MET A 104 2.86 -4.40 8.04
C MET A 104 2.03 -4.13 9.30
N ALA A 105 0.95 -3.36 9.19
CA ALA A 105 0.06 -3.03 10.31
C ALA A 105 -0.91 -4.17 10.69
N GLY A 106 -1.14 -5.14 9.79
CA GLY A 106 -2.09 -6.24 9.97
C GLY A 106 -2.15 -6.91 11.36
N PRO A 107 -1.03 -7.34 11.98
CA PRO A 107 -1.06 -8.01 13.29
C PRO A 107 -1.29 -7.05 14.47
N PHE A 108 -1.18 -5.74 14.25
CA PHE A 108 -1.33 -4.70 15.27
C PHE A 108 -2.59 -3.84 15.10
N ALA A 109 -3.27 -4.00 13.96
CA ALA A 109 -4.57 -3.40 13.70
C ALA A 109 -5.66 -4.06 14.55
N LYS A 110 -5.81 -3.61 15.80
CA LYS A 110 -7.16 -3.34 16.30
C LYS A 110 -7.81 -2.38 15.29
N PRO A 111 -9.14 -2.41 15.05
CA PRO A 111 -9.75 -1.49 14.10
C PRO A 111 -9.34 -0.07 14.48
N PHE A 112 -8.36 0.47 13.75
CA PHE A 112 -7.83 1.79 14.00
C PHE A 112 -8.98 2.69 13.57
N ALA A 113 -9.74 3.18 14.55
CA ALA A 113 -10.68 4.25 14.31
C ALA A 113 -9.90 5.34 13.57
N ASN A 114 -10.31 5.59 12.32
CA ASN A 114 -9.70 6.59 11.47
C ASN A 114 -9.66 7.92 12.26
N PRO A 115 -8.49 8.44 12.63
CA PRO A 115 -8.40 9.64 13.46
C PRO A 115 -8.96 10.88 12.74
N PHE A 116 -9.08 10.83 11.41
CA PHE A 116 -9.76 11.85 10.60
C PHE A 116 -11.29 11.70 10.55
N ALA A 117 -11.84 10.51 10.82
CA ALA A 117 -13.28 10.31 10.96
C ALA A 117 -13.80 10.89 12.29
N ALA A 118 -12.99 10.82 13.35
CA ALA A 118 -13.28 11.48 14.62
C ALA A 118 -13.21 13.02 14.53
N ALA A 119 -12.37 13.56 13.64
CA ALA A 119 -12.16 15.00 13.48
C ALA A 119 -13.21 15.70 12.58
N THR A 120 -14.04 14.95 11.84
CA THR A 120 -15.02 15.53 10.89
C THR A 120 -16.46 15.52 11.40
N GLY A 121 -16.69 15.25 12.68
CA GLY A 121 -17.94 15.63 13.37
C GLY A 121 -19.24 15.10 12.75
N ARG A 122 -19.23 13.98 12.03
CA ARG A 122 -20.48 13.29 11.63
C ARG A 122 -20.88 12.28 12.70
N SER A 123 -21.25 12.80 13.87
CA SER A 123 -22.17 12.13 14.77
C SER A 123 -23.58 12.26 14.18
N VAL A 124 -24.00 11.33 13.33
CA VAL A 124 -25.44 11.13 13.11
C VAL A 124 -25.97 10.39 14.33
N THR A 125 -26.38 11.20 15.29
CA THR A 125 -27.29 10.88 16.37
C THR A 125 -28.70 10.67 15.83
N ALA A 126 -29.55 10.10 16.70
CA ALA A 126 -30.99 9.87 16.58
C ALA A 126 -31.37 8.60 15.81
N ALA A 127 -32.32 7.77 16.24
CA ALA A 127 -33.17 7.66 17.43
C ALA A 127 -33.88 6.28 17.20
N THR A 128 -34.30 5.48 18.16
CA THR A 128 -35.29 5.75 19.21
C THR A 128 -35.32 4.52 20.12
N GLU A 129 -35.08 4.71 21.41
CA GLU A 129 -35.74 3.93 22.47
C GLU A 129 -37.24 4.34 22.50
N PRO A 130 -38.18 3.48 22.94
CA PRO A 130 -38.29 3.21 24.39
C PRO A 130 -38.80 1.81 24.78
N LYS A 131 -38.50 1.37 26.02
CA LYS A 131 -39.52 0.89 26.96
C LYS A 131 -38.97 0.76 28.39
N ALA A 132 -39.33 1.71 29.24
CA ALA A 132 -39.25 1.59 30.69
C ALA A 132 -40.31 0.59 31.21
N ALA A 133 -39.95 -0.15 32.25
CA ALA A 133 -40.87 -0.76 33.20
C ALA A 133 -40.57 -0.15 34.58
#